data_AF-A0AAN4RNQ9-F1
#
_entry.id   AF-A0AAN4RNQ9-F1
#
_cell.length_a   1.000
_cell.length_b   1.000
_cell.length_c   1.000
_cell.angle_alpha   90.00
_cell.angle_beta   90.00
_cell.angle_gamma   90.00
#
_symmetry.space_group_name_H-M   'P 1'
#
loop_
_entity.id
_entity.type
_entity.pdbx_description
1 polymer ?
#
loop_
_entity_poly.entity_id
_entity_poly.type
_entity_poly.pdbx_seq_one_letter_code
_entity_poly.pdbx_strand_id
1 'polypeptide(L)' 'MNTYVIGMDGGGSHTRVAVADQNGKIVSYVQKNGCNRYHDTNAEQNVLEGIGAESAHDLNF' A
#
# COMPACT_ATOMS: atom_id res chain seq x y z
N MET A 1 14.01 -13.94 -11.88
CA MET A 1 12.70 -13.63 -11.27
C MET A 1 12.89 -12.30 -10.56
N ASN A 2 12.10 -11.28 -10.87
CA ASN A 2 12.21 -9.99 -10.18
C ASN A 2 11.43 -10.08 -8.88
N THR A 3 12.02 -9.60 -7.79
CA THR A 3 11.37 -9.58 -6.47
C THR A 3 10.95 -8.14 -6.17
N TYR A 4 9.70 -8.00 -5.76
CA TYR A 4 9.14 -6.74 -5.30
C TYR A 4 8.73 -6.90 -3.83
N VAL A 5 8.91 -5.84 -3.05
CA VAL A 5 8.53 -5.78 -1.64
C VAL A 5 7.47 -4.72 -1.45
N ILE A 6 6.35 -5.08 -0.85
CA ILE A 6 5.31 -4.15 -0.44
C ILE A 6 5.57 -3.75 1.01
N GLY A 7 5.88 -2.48 1.23
CA GLY A 7 5.96 -1.87 2.56
C GLY A 7 4.68 -1.13 2.90
N MET A 8 4.22 -1.24 4.15
CA MET A 8 3.04 -0.53 4.64
C MET A 8 3.33 0.22 5.94
N ASP A 9 2.97 1.50 5.97
CA ASP A 9 2.92 2.33 7.16
C ASP A 9 1.45 2.59 7.52
N GLY A 10 0.99 1.95 8.59
CA GLY A 10 -0.38 2.03 9.08
C GLY A 10 -0.52 3.08 10.18
N GLY A 11 -1.14 4.22 9.86
CA GLY A 11 -1.39 5.31 10.80
C GLY A 11 -2.86 5.50 11.17
N GLY A 12 -3.09 6.38 12.14
CA GLY A 12 -4.46 6.77 12.55
C GLY A 12 -5.17 7.66 11.54
N SER A 13 -4.43 8.47 10.77
CA SER A 13 -5.00 9.39 9.76
C SER A 13 -4.77 8.94 8.33
N HIS A 14 -3.68 8.23 8.07
CA HIS A 14 -3.28 7.83 6.74
C HIS A 14 -2.68 6.43 6.76
N THR A 15 -2.96 5.67 5.70
CA THR A 15 -2.30 4.41 5.36
C THR A 15 -1.44 4.68 4.15
N ARG A 16 -0.16 4.27 4.18
CA ARG A 16 0.76 4.43 3.05
C ARG A 16 1.24 3.06 2.63
N VAL A 17 1.24 2.81 1.33
CA VAL A 17 1.74 1.57 0.74
C VAL A 17 2.76 1.96 -0.32
N ALA A 18 3.92 1.30 -0.31
CA ALA A 18 4.97 1.51 -1.29
C ALA A 18 5.45 0.17 -1.82
N VAL A 19 5.75 0.10 -3.11
CA VAL A 19 6.46 -1.05 -3.70
C VAL A 19 7.89 -0.67 -3.99
N ALA A 20 8.81 -1.55 -3.60
CA ALA A 20 10.24 -1.44 -3.91
C ALA A 20 10.73 -2.62 -4.74
N ASP A 21 11.64 -2.37 -5.67
CA ASP A 21 12.38 -3.43 -6.36
C ASP A 21 13.46 -4.08 -5.46
N GLN A 22 14.14 -5.11 -5.96
CA GLN A 22 15.21 -5.81 -5.23
C GLN A 22 16.41 -4.94 -4.83
N ASN A 23 16.56 -3.73 -5.38
CA ASN A 23 17.61 -2.78 -5.03
C ASN A 23 17.14 -1.74 -4.00
N GLY A 24 15.89 -1.87 -3.53
CA GLY A 24 15.27 -0.90 -2.62
C GLY A 24 14.78 0.37 -3.31
N LYS A 25 14.71 0.41 -4.64
CA LYS A 25 14.14 1.55 -5.35
C LYS A 25 12.62 1.50 -5.25
N ILE A 26 12.00 2.57 -4.76
CA ILE A 26 10.54 2.72 -4.78
C ILE A 26 10.07 2.86 -6.23
N VAL A 27 9.20 1.96 -6.67
CA VAL A 27 8.63 1.92 -8.03
C VAL A 27 7.18 2.37 -8.06
N SER A 28 6.47 2.26 -6.93
CA SER A 28 5.10 2.72 -6.78
C SER A 28 4.81 3.14 -5.33
N TYR A 29 3.82 4.04 -5.16
CA TYR A 29 3.38 4.54 -3.86
C TYR A 29 1.93 5.04 -3.90
N VAL A 30 1.15 4.68 -2.88
CA VAL A 30 -0.20 5.21 -2.64
C VAL A 30 -0.38 5.61 -1.18
N GLN A 31 -1.20 6.64 -0.98
CA GLN A 31 -1.72 7.01 0.32
C GLN A 31 -3.25 6.90 0.32
N LYS A 32 -3.79 6.26 1.34
CA LYS A 32 -5.23 6.15 1.65
C LYS A 32 -5.50 6.78 3.02
N ASN A 33 -6.77 6.82 3.41
CA ASN A 33 -7.16 7.26 4.76
C ASN A 33 -6.71 6.24 5.83
N GLY A 34 -7.00 6.52 7.10
CA GLY A 34 -6.49 5.75 8.23
C GLY A 34 -6.89 4.28 8.20
N CYS A 35 -6.01 3.40 8.69
CA CYS A 35 -6.28 1.97 8.86
C CYS A 35 -6.79 1.63 10.28
N ASN A 36 -7.08 2.64 11.10
CA ASN A 36 -7.63 2.45 12.43
C ASN A 36 -9.16 2.31 12.36
N ARG A 37 -9.66 1.08 12.55
CA ARG A 37 -11.10 0.75 12.57
C ARG A 37 -11.95 1.53 13.58
N TYR A 38 -11.33 2.14 14.59
CA TYR A 38 -12.03 2.95 15.59
C TYR A 38 -12.14 4.42 15.18
N HIS A 39 -11.36 4.87 14.20
CA HIS A 39 -11.33 6.26 13.73
C HIS A 39 -11.89 6.43 12.31
N ASP A 40 -11.92 5.35 11.52
CA ASP A 40 -12.45 5.36 10.14
C ASP A 40 -13.27 4.08 9.91
N THR A 41 -14.54 4.24 9.51
CA THR A 41 -15.44 3.11 9.18
C THR A 41 -14.99 2.34 7.95
N ASN A 42 -14.16 2.95 7.10
CA ASN A 42 -13.60 2.36 5.88
C ASN A 42 -12.16 1.87 6.08
N ALA A 43 -11.69 1.73 7.32
CA ALA A 43 -10.30 1.38 7.64
C ALA A 43 -9.80 0.11 6.93
N GLU A 44 -10.63 -0.93 6.89
CA GLU A 44 -10.30 -2.17 6.17
C GLU A 44 -10.15 -1.93 4.66
N GLN A 45 -11.07 -1.14 4.10
CA GLN A 45 -11.08 -0.80 2.68
C GLN A 45 -9.87 0.05 2.29
N ASN A 46 -9.45 0.99 3.14
CA ASN A 46 -8.23 1.77 2.94
C ASN A 46 -6.97 0.88 2.84
N VAL A 47 -6.89 -0.18 3.66
CA VAL A 47 -5.78 -1.15 3.60
C VAL A 47 -5.85 -1.98 2.33
N LEU A 48 -7.01 -2.57 2.04
CA LEU A 48 -7.19 -3.45 0.89
C LEU A 48 -7.00 -2.73 -0.45
N GLU A 49 -7.55 -1.52 -0.59
CA GLU A 49 -7.35 -0.71 -1.79
C GLU A 49 -5.92 -0.18 -1.91
N GLY A 50 -5.25 0.11 -0.79
CA GLY A 50 -3.85 0.51 -0.79
C GLY A 50 -2.97 -0.60 -1.35
N ILE A 51 -3.14 -1.83 -0.86
CA ILE A 51 -2.43 -3.00 -1.38
C ILE A 51 -2.83 -3.29 -2.82
N GLY A 52 -4.13 -3.24 -3.12
CA GLY A 52 -4.69 -3.52 -4.44
C GLY A 52 -4.15 -2.59 -5.52
N ALA A 53 -4.16 -1.27 -5.28
CA ALA A 53 -3.65 -0.27 -6.20
C ALA A 53 -2.17 -0.51 -6.55
N GLU A 54 -1.36 -0.82 -5.55
CA GLU A 54 0.07 -1.07 -5.72
C GLU A 54 0.37 -2.40 -6.40
N SER A 55 -0.38 -3.46 -6.05
CA SER A 55 -0.25 -4.76 -6.70
C SER A 55 -0.70 -4.75 -8.17
N ALA A 56 -1.64 -3.87 -8.54
CA ALA A 56 -2.11 -3.72 -9.92
C ALA A 56 -1.17 -2.86 -10.78
N HIS A 57 -0.48 -1.88 -10.19
CA HIS A 57 0.47 -1.02 -10.91
C HIS A 57 1.74 -1.77 -11.37
N ASP A 58 2.13 -2.84 -10.67
CA ASP A 58 3.32 -3.65 -11.00
C ASP A 58 3.02 -4.92 -11.81
N LEU A 59 1.75 -5.25 -12.07
CA LEU A 59 1.36 -6.52 -12.68
C LEU A 59 0.56 -6.32 -13.98
N ASN A 60 1.17 -5.65 -14.96
CA ASN A 60 0.89 -6.01 -16.36
C ASN A 60 1.49 -7.41 -16.60
N PHE A 61 0.71 -8.45 -16.36
CA PHE A 61 0.96 -9.78 -16.93
C PHE A 61 0.82 -9.73 -18.46
#